data_AF-A0A0F8X6T8-F1
#
_entry.id   AF-A0A0F8X6T8-F1
#
_cell.length_a   1.000
_cell.length_b   1.000
_cell.length_c   1.000
_cell.angle_alpha   90.00
_cell.angle_beta   90.00
_cell.angle_gamma   90.00
#
_symmetry.space_group_name_H-M   'P 1'
#
loop_
_entity.id
_entity.type
_entity.pdbx_description
1 polymer ?
#
loop_
_entity_poly.entity_id
_entity_poly.type
_entity_poly.pdbx_seq_one_letter_code
_entity_poly.pdbx_strand_id
1 'polypeptide(L)'
;MSYKQYNNLIDVNSRGAVILGPEVVCDGFRYNAKCRVQTHVHTDHMDNFDTSKGHQDIYVSNESYDLLVLEKNADLPYRNNFISLNYSEPNGVGDCEIELISSGHMLGTVQTKVTLP
;
A
#
# COMPACT_ATOMS: atom_id res chain seq x y z
N MET A 1 18.86 18.23 -5.03
CA MET A 1 19.42 16.89 -4.74
C MET A 1 19.49 16.10 -6.05
N SER A 2 20.50 15.26 -6.27
CA SER A 2 20.72 14.63 -7.59
C SER A 2 20.01 13.28 -7.72
N TYR A 3 19.43 13.02 -8.89
CA TYR A 3 18.74 11.78 -9.33
C TYR A 3 19.44 10.46 -8.94
N LYS A 4 20.76 10.46 -8.73
CA LYS A 4 21.56 9.27 -8.37
C LYS A 4 21.24 8.66 -6.99
N GLN A 5 20.62 9.40 -6.07
CA GLN A 5 20.40 8.93 -4.69
C GLN A 5 19.18 7.99 -4.56
N TYR A 6 18.29 7.96 -5.56
CA TYR A 6 17.06 7.15 -5.55
C TYR A 6 17.18 5.76 -6.18
N ASN A 7 18.28 5.43 -6.85
CA ASN A 7 18.45 4.14 -7.54
C ASN A 7 18.46 2.91 -6.62
N ASN A 8 18.59 3.10 -5.30
CA ASN A 8 18.49 2.02 -4.30
C ASN A 8 17.20 2.11 -3.45
N LEU A 9 16.28 3.00 -3.81
CA LEU A 9 15.02 3.23 -3.07
C LEU A 9 13.82 2.57 -3.75
N ILE A 10 13.99 2.06 -4.98
CA ILE A 10 13.01 1.28 -5.72
C ILE A 10 13.57 -0.13 -5.91
N ASP A 11 12.86 -1.14 -5.39
CA ASP A 11 13.34 -2.53 -5.39
C ASP A 11 12.15 -3.51 -5.23
N VAL A 12 12.38 -4.80 -5.46
CA VAL A 12 11.45 -5.87 -5.10
C VAL A 12 12.18 -6.85 -4.20
N ASN A 13 11.72 -7.00 -2.96
CA ASN A 13 12.41 -7.88 -2.02
C ASN A 13 12.17 -9.36 -2.35
N SER A 14 12.92 -10.25 -1.70
CA SER A 14 12.83 -11.71 -1.91
C SER A 14 11.48 -12.34 -1.55
N ARG A 15 10.55 -11.55 -0.98
CA ARG A 15 9.17 -11.96 -0.65
C ARG A 15 8.13 -11.26 -1.54
N GLY A 16 8.56 -10.61 -2.63
CA GLY A 16 7.66 -9.98 -3.60
C GLY A 16 7.16 -8.58 -3.21
N ALA A 17 7.57 -8.03 -2.06
CA ALA A 17 7.14 -6.68 -1.69
C ALA A 17 7.79 -5.65 -2.61
N VAL A 18 6.96 -4.84 -3.27
CA VAL A 18 7.41 -3.82 -4.22
C VAL A 18 7.68 -2.53 -3.47
N ILE A 19 8.93 -2.12 -3.40
CA ILE A 19 9.37 -0.92 -2.69
C ILE A 19 9.34 0.24 -3.68
N LEU A 20 8.50 1.24 -3.43
CA LEU A 20 8.31 2.41 -4.31
C LEU A 20 8.91 3.70 -3.73
N GLY A 21 9.77 3.56 -2.72
CA GLY A 21 10.46 4.69 -2.10
C GLY A 21 10.96 4.34 -0.69
N PRO A 22 11.42 5.35 0.05
CA PRO A 22 11.84 5.16 1.44
C PRO A 22 10.69 4.74 2.35
N GLU A 23 9.46 5.20 2.07
CA GLU A 23 8.34 5.11 3.02
C GLU A 23 7.17 4.26 2.52
N VAL A 24 7.15 3.88 1.24
CA VAL A 24 6.01 3.20 0.59
C VAL A 24 6.42 1.81 0.09
N VAL A 25 5.63 0.80 0.44
CA VAL A 25 5.72 -0.56 -0.13
C VAL A 25 4.35 -1.01 -0.64
N CYS A 26 4.28 -1.83 -1.68
CA CYS A 26 3.06 -2.47 -2.16
C CYS A 26 3.10 -3.98 -1.90
N ASP A 27 1.93 -4.56 -1.59
CA ASP A 27 1.66 -6.01 -1.51
C ASP A 27 2.72 -6.82 -0.76
N GLY A 28 3.18 -6.30 0.38
CA GLY A 28 4.14 -6.98 1.23
C GLY A 28 4.52 -6.14 2.43
N PHE A 29 5.63 -6.51 3.09
CA PHE A 29 6.08 -5.86 4.32
C PHE A 29 7.53 -5.40 4.23
N ARG A 30 7.78 -4.19 4.74
CA ARG A 30 9.12 -3.64 4.97
C ARG A 30 9.12 -2.87 6.30
N TYR A 31 9.95 -3.30 7.24
CA TYR A 31 9.93 -2.79 8.62
C TYR A 31 10.06 -1.27 8.76
N ASN A 32 10.84 -0.61 7.90
CA ASN A 32 11.05 0.84 7.95
C ASN A 32 10.12 1.66 7.03
N ALA A 33 9.22 1.00 6.28
CA ALA A 33 8.26 1.72 5.45
C ALA A 33 7.07 2.17 6.31
N LYS A 34 6.67 3.44 6.19
CA LYS A 34 5.54 4.01 6.93
C LYS A 34 4.21 3.41 6.49
N CYS A 35 4.07 3.10 5.19
CA CYS A 35 2.84 2.52 4.69
C CYS A 35 3.03 1.33 3.76
N ARG A 36 1.99 0.50 3.74
CA ARG A 36 1.71 -0.50 2.71
C ARG A 36 0.53 -0.03 1.88
N VAL A 37 0.63 -0.10 0.57
CA VAL A 37 -0.53 -0.08 -0.32
C VAL A 37 -0.89 -1.52 -0.67
N GLN A 38 -2.13 -1.92 -0.40
CA GLN A 38 -2.66 -3.21 -0.83
C GLN A 38 -3.38 -3.00 -2.15
N THR A 39 -2.82 -3.52 -3.25
CA THR A 39 -3.27 -3.19 -4.59
C THR A 39 -4.59 -3.85 -4.96
N HIS A 40 -4.86 -5.04 -4.42
CA HIS A 40 -6.13 -5.76 -4.54
C HIS A 40 -6.23 -6.92 -3.54
N VAL A 41 -7.40 -7.52 -3.46
CA VAL A 41 -7.75 -8.55 -2.46
C VAL A 41 -7.69 -9.94 -3.11
N HIS A 42 -6.48 -10.47 -3.28
CA HIS A 42 -6.22 -11.85 -3.70
C HIS A 42 -5.21 -12.52 -2.76
N THR A 43 -5.33 -13.83 -2.54
CA THR A 43 -4.59 -14.55 -1.49
C THR A 43 -3.07 -14.44 -1.62
N ASP A 44 -2.54 -14.44 -2.84
CA ASP A 44 -1.11 -14.29 -3.15
C ASP A 44 -0.55 -12.88 -2.92
N HIS A 45 -1.42 -11.86 -2.86
CA HIS A 45 -1.03 -10.47 -2.56
C HIS A 45 -1.21 -10.09 -1.08
N MET A 46 -1.65 -11.03 -0.23
CA MET A 46 -1.92 -10.81 1.20
C MET A 46 -0.76 -11.22 2.11
N ASP A 47 0.40 -11.56 1.54
CA ASP A 47 1.59 -11.94 2.28
C ASP A 47 2.00 -10.86 3.29
N ASN A 48 2.25 -11.30 4.53
CA ASN A 48 2.62 -10.45 5.68
C ASN A 48 1.61 -9.32 5.99
N PHE A 49 0.35 -9.39 5.51
CA PHE A 49 -0.65 -8.36 5.77
C PHE A 49 -0.90 -8.16 7.27
N ASP A 50 -1.01 -9.26 8.04
CA ASP A 50 -1.19 -9.16 9.49
C ASP A 50 0.02 -8.52 10.21
N THR A 51 1.23 -8.71 9.68
CA THR A 51 2.42 -8.00 10.16
C THR A 51 2.30 -6.50 9.87
N SER A 52 1.91 -6.11 8.65
CA SER A 52 1.71 -4.71 8.30
C SER A 52 0.68 -4.03 9.21
N LYS A 53 -0.39 -4.74 9.64
CA LYS A 53 -1.38 -4.18 10.59
C LYS A 53 -0.74 -3.66 11.86
N GLY A 54 0.34 -4.25 12.35
CA GLY A 54 1.02 -3.83 13.58
C GLY A 54 2.07 -2.73 13.41
N HIS A 55 2.48 -2.41 12.18
CA HIS A 55 3.71 -1.65 11.91
C HIS A 55 3.54 -0.51 10.90
N GLN A 56 2.51 -0.54 10.06
CA GLN A 56 2.38 0.35 8.91
C GLN A 56 0.95 0.86 8.78
N ASP A 57 0.76 2.03 8.21
CA ASP A 57 -0.53 2.40 7.65
C ASP A 57 -0.81 1.55 6.41
N ILE A 58 -2.03 1.05 6.28
CA ILE A 58 -2.46 0.21 5.17
C ILE A 58 -3.47 1.00 4.36
N TYR A 59 -3.09 1.34 3.14
CA TYR A 59 -3.94 2.05 2.19
C TYR A 59 -4.53 1.08 1.17
N VAL A 60 -5.83 1.24 0.92
CA VAL A 60 -6.63 0.47 -0.04
C VAL A 60 -7.57 1.39 -0.80
N SER A 61 -8.13 0.93 -1.92
CA SER A 61 -9.32 1.60 -2.48
C SER A 61 -10.53 1.40 -1.56
N ASN A 62 -11.58 2.22 -1.71
CA ASN A 62 -12.84 2.05 -1.00
C ASN A 62 -13.45 0.65 -1.22
N GLU A 63 -13.41 0.12 -2.44
CA GLU A 63 -13.98 -1.20 -2.71
C GLU A 63 -13.12 -2.33 -2.13
N SER A 64 -11.79 -2.21 -2.18
CA SER A 64 -10.90 -3.18 -1.53
C SER A 64 -11.03 -3.15 -0.01
N TYR A 65 -11.31 -1.98 0.58
CA TYR A 65 -11.64 -1.83 1.99
C TYR A 65 -12.87 -2.67 2.35
N ASP A 66 -13.98 -2.45 1.64
CA ASP A 66 -15.24 -3.17 1.88
C ASP A 66 -15.07 -4.68 1.71
N LEU A 67 -14.37 -5.12 0.65
CA LEU A 67 -14.08 -6.54 0.41
C LEU A 67 -13.29 -7.16 1.57
N LEU A 68 -12.21 -6.50 2.02
CA LEU A 68 -11.39 -6.99 3.13
C LEU A 68 -12.13 -6.99 4.46
N VAL A 69 -12.95 -5.98 4.72
CA VAL A 69 -13.81 -5.96 5.91
C VAL A 69 -14.76 -7.15 5.89
N LEU A 70 -15.44 -7.40 4.76
CA LEU A 70 -16.36 -8.53 4.65
C LEU A 70 -15.66 -9.89 4.80
N GLU A 71 -14.46 -10.04 4.25
CA GLU A 71 -13.72 -11.31 4.23
C GLU A 71 -12.94 -11.60 5.52
N LYS A 72 -12.28 -10.59 6.11
CA LYS A 72 -11.35 -10.73 7.26
C LYS A 72 -11.95 -10.24 8.60
N ASN A 73 -13.05 -9.51 8.54
CA ASN A 73 -14.14 -9.16 9.48
C ASN A 73 -13.98 -9.06 11.01
N ALA A 74 -12.82 -9.27 11.64
CA ALA A 74 -12.75 -9.12 13.10
C ALA A 74 -12.19 -7.76 13.56
N ASP A 75 -11.05 -7.31 13.00
CA ASP A 75 -10.36 -6.13 13.52
C ASP A 75 -10.30 -4.94 12.57
N LEU A 76 -10.28 -5.18 11.25
CA LEU A 76 -10.04 -4.13 10.24
C LEU A 76 -10.91 -2.87 10.38
N PRO A 77 -12.23 -2.95 10.56
CA PRO A 77 -13.08 -1.76 10.68
C PRO A 77 -12.77 -0.88 11.89
N TYR A 78 -12.06 -1.43 12.88
CA TYR A 78 -11.74 -0.76 14.14
C TYR A 78 -10.28 -0.29 14.20
N ARG A 79 -9.51 -0.49 13.13
CA ARG A 79 -8.12 -0.06 13.06
C ARG A 79 -8.02 1.35 12.49
N ASN A 80 -7.34 2.23 13.22
CA ASN A 80 -7.05 3.58 12.72
C ASN A 80 -6.02 3.59 11.58
N ASN A 81 -5.24 2.52 11.43
CA ASN A 81 -4.20 2.39 10.41
C ASN A 81 -4.65 1.58 9.19
N PHE A 82 -5.95 1.29 9.03
CA PHE A 82 -6.51 0.73 7.82
C PHE A 82 -7.40 1.78 7.16
N ILE A 83 -6.94 2.32 6.04
CA ILE A 83 -7.42 3.59 5.49
C ILE A 83 -7.81 3.36 4.03
N SER A 84 -9.04 3.71 3.67
CA SER A 84 -9.45 3.75 2.28
C SER A 84 -9.14 5.12 1.67
N LEU A 85 -8.73 5.11 0.39
CA LEU A 85 -8.48 6.31 -0.39
C LEU A 85 -9.38 6.32 -1.63
N ASN A 86 -9.74 7.52 -2.07
CA ASN A 86 -10.38 7.72 -3.36
C ASN A 86 -9.35 7.59 -4.48
N TYR A 87 -9.81 7.20 -5.67
CA TYR A 87 -8.97 7.17 -6.86
C TYR A 87 -8.55 8.57 -7.28
N SER A 88 -7.34 8.68 -7.81
CA SER A 88 -6.78 9.91 -8.39
C SER A 88 -6.73 11.10 -7.43
N GLU A 89 -6.79 10.84 -6.12
CA GLU A 89 -6.61 11.83 -5.07
C GLU A 89 -5.27 11.58 -4.36
N PRO A 90 -4.31 12.52 -4.42
CA PRO A 90 -3.05 12.39 -3.71
C PRO A 90 -3.25 12.36 -2.19
N ASN A 91 -2.52 11.47 -1.52
CA ASN A 91 -2.45 11.37 -0.07
C ASN A 91 -1.00 11.41 0.39
N GLY A 92 -0.69 12.29 1.34
CA GLY A 92 0.66 12.40 1.91
C GLY A 92 1.02 11.23 2.81
N VAL A 93 2.23 10.71 2.65
CA VAL A 93 2.83 9.69 3.52
C VAL A 93 4.27 10.13 3.81
N GLY A 94 4.48 10.71 4.99
CA GLY A 94 5.77 11.30 5.34
C GLY A 94 6.17 12.41 4.37
N ASP A 95 7.29 12.24 3.67
CA ASP A 95 7.76 13.18 2.65
C ASP A 95 7.34 12.76 1.22
N CYS A 96 6.65 11.61 1.08
CA CYS A 96 6.14 11.11 -0.20
C CYS A 96 4.65 11.46 -0.38
N GLU A 97 4.18 11.41 -1.63
CA GLU A 97 2.74 11.35 -1.93
C GLU A 97 2.39 10.03 -2.62
N ILE A 98 1.26 9.45 -2.27
CA ILE A 98 0.69 8.28 -2.94
C ILE A 98 -0.62 8.66 -3.65
N GLU A 99 -0.85 8.08 -4.81
CA GLU A 99 -2.09 8.23 -5.57
C GLU A 99 -2.52 6.85 -6.08
N LEU A 100 -3.79 6.49 -5.86
CA LEU A 100 -4.36 5.24 -6.32
C LEU A 100 -5.02 5.43 -7.69
N ILE A 101 -4.59 4.67 -8.68
CA ILE A 101 -5.13 4.73 -10.05
C ILE A 101 -5.86 3.41 -10.31
N SER A 102 -7.11 3.46 -10.76
CA SER A 102 -7.81 2.22 -11.09
C SER A 102 -7.07 1.45 -12.20
N SER A 103 -6.81 0.16 -11.98
CA SER A 103 -6.16 -0.69 -12.98
C SER A 103 -7.13 -1.39 -13.92
N GLY A 104 -8.42 -1.43 -13.57
CA GLY A 104 -9.46 -2.15 -14.33
C GLY A 104 -9.37 -3.68 -14.29
N HIS A 105 -8.50 -4.27 -13.45
CA HIS A 105 -8.32 -5.72 -13.40
C HIS A 105 -9.48 -6.47 -12.72
N MET A 106 -9.80 -6.11 -11.47
CA MET A 106 -11.01 -6.50 -10.73
C MET A 106 -11.55 -5.30 -9.94
N LEU A 107 -12.72 -5.46 -9.31
CA LEU A 107 -13.27 -4.42 -8.43
C LEU A 107 -12.25 -4.06 -7.33
N GLY A 108 -11.99 -2.76 -7.16
CA GLY A 108 -11.07 -2.24 -6.13
C GLY A 108 -9.58 -2.32 -6.46
N THR A 109 -9.21 -2.80 -7.64
CA THR A 109 -7.79 -2.98 -7.99
C THR A 109 -7.13 -1.68 -8.40
N VAL A 110 -5.98 -1.38 -7.81
CA VAL A 110 -5.23 -0.15 -8.05
C VAL A 110 -3.83 -0.40 -8.61
N GLN A 111 -3.36 0.52 -9.44
CA GLN A 111 -1.95 0.85 -9.58
C GLN A 111 -1.60 1.94 -8.57
N THR A 112 -0.38 1.90 -8.05
CA THR A 112 0.11 2.91 -7.09
C THR A 112 1.12 3.81 -7.77
N LYS A 113 0.83 5.10 -7.82
CA LYS A 113 1.79 6.13 -8.19
C LYS A 113 2.37 6.73 -6.90
N VAL A 114 3.70 6.88 -6.87
CA VAL A 114 4.41 7.52 -5.76
C VAL A 114 5.20 8.70 -6.28
N THR A 115 5.00 9.87 -5.67
CA THR A 115 5.84 11.05 -5.87
C THR A 115 6.85 11.10 -4.72
N LEU A 116 8.14 11.13 -5.06
CA LEU A 116 9.24 11.23 -4.10
C LEU A 116 9.59 12.71 -3.81
N PRO A 117 10.27 13.01 -2.68
CA PRO A 117 10.69 14.37 -2.31
C PRO A 117 11.64 15.04 -3.32
#